data_AF-A0AAP7NRJ0-F1
#
_entry.id   AF-A0AAP7NRJ0-F1
#
_cell.length_a   1.000
_cell.length_b   1.000
_cell.length_c   1.000
_cell.angle_alpha   90.00
_cell.angle_beta   90.00
_cell.angle_gamma   90.00
#
_symmetry.space_group_name_H-M   'P 1'
#
loop_
_entity.id
_entity.type
_entity.pdbx_description
1 polymer ?
#
loop_
_entity_poly.entity_id
_entity_poly.type
_entity_poly.pdbx_seq_one_letter_code
_entity_poly.pdbx_strand_id
1 'polypeptide(L)' 'MSYIKKVKILSLVLFSIALSGCGEEIKTVDWWRNHPEEAISKVEECKKSGDASDNCKNAKTALYKNQQQDAPVPQIN' A
#
# COMPACT_ATOMS: atom_id res chain seq x y z
N MET A 1 30.60 22.76 -21.27
CA MET A 1 29.35 22.09 -21.71
C MET A 1 29.02 20.79 -20.96
N SER A 2 29.99 19.93 -20.62
CA SER A 2 29.71 18.60 -20.04
C SER A 2 29.18 18.63 -18.59
N TYR A 3 29.61 19.61 -17.79
CA TYR A 3 29.21 19.78 -16.38
C TYR A 3 27.71 20.11 -16.22
N ILE A 4 27.19 21.03 -17.04
CA ILE A 4 25.78 21.46 -17.00
C ILE A 4 24.83 20.31 -17.38
N LYS A 5 25.25 19.41 -18.28
CA LYS A 5 24.47 18.20 -18.63
C LYS A 5 24.35 17.24 -17.45
N LYS A 6 25.43 17.05 -16.67
CA LYS A 6 25.43 16.19 -15.47
C LYS A 6 24.55 16.77 -14.35
N VAL A 7 24.59 18.08 -14.14
CA VAL A 7 23.73 18.78 -13.15
C VAL A 7 22.26 18.67 -13.53
N LYS A 8 21.91 18.81 -14.82
CA LYS A 8 20.52 18.64 -15.28
C LYS A 8 20.00 17.21 -15.09
N ILE A 9 20.83 16.20 -15.34
CA ILE A 9 20.46 14.79 -15.12
C ILE A 9 20.26 14.51 -13.63
N LEU A 10 21.16 15.01 -12.77
CA LEU A 10 21.07 14.83 -11.32
C LEU A 10 19.82 15.49 -10.72
N SER A 11 19.46 16.68 -11.21
CA SER A 11 18.25 17.40 -10.78
C SER A 11 16.96 16.69 -11.17
N LEU A 12 16.94 15.94 -12.28
CA LEU A 12 15.75 15.23 -12.74
C LEU A 12 15.45 14.00 -11.86
N VAL A 13 16.49 13.26 -11.46
CA VAL A 13 16.37 12.09 -10.58
C VAL A 13 15.87 12.47 -9.19
N LEU A 14 16.37 13.57 -8.63
CA LEU A 14 15.95 14.06 -7.31
C LEU A 14 14.48 14.49 -7.27
N PHE A 15 13.95 15.03 -8.37
CA PHE A 15 12.53 15.43 -8.46
C PHE A 15 11.59 14.21 -8.50
N SER A 16 12.01 13.11 -9.14
CA SER A 16 11.22 11.86 -9.17
C SER A 16 11.07 11.23 -7.77
N ILE A 17 12.12 11.32 -6.95
CA ILE A 17 12.12 10.80 -5.57
C ILE A 17 11.29 11.70 -4.64
N ALA A 18 11.28 13.02 -4.89
CA ALA A 18 10.42 13.94 -4.15
C ALA A 18 8.92 13.68 -4.39
N LEU A 19 8.54 13.15 -5.55
CA LEU A 19 7.14 12.81 -5.86
C LEU A 19 6.65 11.56 -5.11
N SER A 20 7.54 10.62 -4.77
CA SER A 20 7.24 9.53 -3.84
C SER A 20 7.19 9.97 -2.37
N GLY A 21 7.56 11.22 -2.07
CA GLY A 21 7.56 11.79 -0.72
C GLY A 21 6.23 12.41 -0.28
N CYS A 22 5.27 12.59 -1.19
CA CYS A 22 3.87 12.75 -0.80
C CYS A 22 3.34 11.34 -0.59
N GLY A 23 3.04 10.97 0.66
CA GLY A 23 2.63 9.61 1.02
C GLY A 23 1.52 9.07 0.13
N GLU A 24 1.45 7.75 0.00
CA GLU A 24 0.39 7.08 -0.74
C GLU A 24 -0.98 7.58 -0.28
N GLU A 25 -1.87 7.88 -1.22
CA GLU A 25 -3.27 8.20 -0.92
C GLU A 25 -3.87 7.12 0.00
N ILE A 26 -4.54 7.54 1.07
CA ILE A 26 -5.18 6.61 2.00
C ILE A 26 -6.42 6.01 1.32
N LYS A 27 -6.36 4.71 1.07
CA LYS A 27 -7.46 3.93 0.49
C LYS A 27 -8.31 3.34 1.60
N THR A 28 -9.62 3.38 1.43
CA THR A 28 -10.60 2.88 2.41
C THR A 28 -10.59 1.36 2.47
N VAL A 29 -11.10 0.79 3.57
CA VAL A 29 -11.25 -0.66 3.73
C VAL A 29 -12.06 -1.27 2.59
N ASP A 30 -13.15 -0.64 2.14
CA ASP A 30 -13.99 -1.18 1.07
C ASP A 30 -13.28 -1.16 -0.29
N TRP A 31 -12.42 -0.18 -0.55
CA TRP A 31 -11.58 -0.20 -1.74
C TRP A 31 -10.70 -1.46 -1.74
N TRP A 32 -10.01 -1.73 -0.64
CA TRP A 32 -9.15 -2.92 -0.50
C TRP A 32 -9.93 -4.24 -0.59
N ARG A 33 -11.19 -4.29 -0.14
CA ARG A 33 -12.03 -5.49 -0.28
C ARG A 33 -12.35 -5.82 -1.73
N ASN A 34 -12.49 -4.79 -2.57
CA ASN A 34 -12.70 -4.93 -4.00
C ASN A 34 -11.39 -5.15 -4.79
N HIS A 35 -10.23 -5.04 -4.12
CA HIS A 35 -8.89 -5.17 -4.71
C HIS A 35 -8.05 -6.14 -3.84
N PRO A 36 -8.44 -7.43 -3.76
CA PRO A 36 -7.86 -8.38 -2.81
C PRO A 36 -6.40 -8.70 -3.11
N GLU A 37 -5.98 -8.73 -4.38
CA GLU A 37 -4.58 -8.98 -4.74
C GLU A 37 -3.67 -7.84 -4.29
N GLU A 38 -4.10 -6.59 -4.49
CA GLU A 38 -3.40 -5.40 -4.03
C GLU A 38 -3.37 -5.35 -2.49
N ALA A 39 -4.45 -5.75 -1.83
CA ALA A 39 -4.49 -5.84 -0.37
C ALA A 39 -3.50 -6.87 0.17
N ILE A 40 -3.37 -8.04 -0.46
CA ILE A 40 -2.37 -9.06 -0.10
C ILE A 40 -0.96 -8.49 -0.27
N SER A 41 -0.66 -7.92 -1.44
CA SER A 41 0.65 -7.33 -1.73
C SER A 41 1.02 -6.23 -0.74
N LYS A 42 0.07 -5.33 -0.43
CA LYS A 42 0.29 -4.26 0.55
C LYS A 42 0.57 -4.83 1.94
N VAL A 43 -0.21 -5.82 2.40
CA VAL A 43 0.04 -6.45 3.71
C VAL A 43 1.40 -7.14 3.79
N GLU A 44 1.89 -7.74 2.70
CA GLU A 44 3.24 -8.30 2.64
C GLU A 44 4.33 -7.22 2.69
N GLU A 45 4.13 -6.11 1.98
CA GLU A 45 5.00 -4.93 2.05
C GLU A 45 5.09 -4.40 3.50
N CYS A 46 3.94 -4.20 4.16
CA CYS A 46 3.85 -3.73 5.54
C CYS A 46 4.60 -4.63 6.53
N LYS A 47 4.54 -5.96 6.33
CA LYS A 47 5.28 -6.92 7.18
C LYS A 47 6.79 -6.80 7.02
N LYS A 48 7.27 -6.54 5.80
CA LYS A 48 8.71 -6.40 5.50
C LYS A 48 9.27 -5.09 6.01
N SER A 49 8.52 -3.99 5.87
CA SER A 49 8.94 -2.65 6.27
C SER A 49 8.69 -2.34 7.74
N GLY A 50 7.74 -3.04 8.37
CA GLY A 50 7.20 -2.64 9.68
C GLY A 50 6.27 -1.44 9.61
N ASP A 51 5.76 -1.10 8.42
CA ASP A 51 4.85 0.04 8.24
C ASP A 51 3.52 -0.18 8.98
N ALA A 52 3.09 0.88 9.67
CA ALA A 52 1.85 0.97 10.43
C ALA A 52 0.92 2.07 9.89
N SER A 53 1.10 2.47 8.63
CA SER A 53 0.24 3.41 7.91
C SER A 53 -1.23 2.97 7.88
N ASP A 54 -2.11 3.92 7.57
CA ASP A 54 -3.54 3.63 7.46
C ASP A 54 -3.85 2.67 6.29
N ASN A 55 -3.06 2.69 5.23
CA ASN A 55 -3.15 1.69 4.16
C ASN A 55 -2.83 0.28 4.67
N CYS A 56 -1.80 0.11 5.50
CA CYS A 56 -1.50 -1.19 6.13
C CYS A 56 -2.64 -1.68 7.03
N LYS A 57 -3.22 -0.79 7.84
CA LYS A 57 -4.37 -1.14 8.71
C LYS A 57 -5.61 -1.50 7.88
N ASN A 58 -5.91 -0.70 6.85
CA ASN A 58 -7.10 -0.87 6.04
C ASN A 58 -7.02 -2.14 5.18
N ALA A 59 -5.86 -2.41 4.54
CA ALA A 59 -5.64 -3.62 3.76
C ALA A 59 -5.75 -4.88 4.63
N LYS A 60 -5.14 -4.89 5.82
CA LYS A 60 -5.26 -6.01 6.77
C LYS A 60 -6.71 -6.23 7.22
N THR A 61 -7.44 -5.15 7.49
CA THR A 61 -8.86 -5.21 7.87
C THR A 61 -9.73 -5.74 6.74
N ALA A 62 -9.46 -5.35 5.50
CA ALA A 62 -10.19 -5.83 4.32
C ALA A 62 -10.05 -7.34 4.14
N LEU A 63 -8.82 -7.86 4.20
CA LEU A 63 -8.58 -9.30 4.09
C LEU A 63 -9.26 -10.10 5.20
N TYR A 64 -9.21 -9.59 6.44
CA TYR A 64 -9.91 -10.21 7.57
C TYR A 64 -11.43 -10.25 7.37
N LYS A 65 -12.02 -9.14 6.89
CA LYS A 65 -13.46 -9.08 6.62
C LYS A 65 -13.89 -10.05 5.52
N ASN A 66 -13.10 -10.18 4.46
CA ASN A 66 -13.39 -11.14 3.39
C ASN A 66 -13.39 -12.58 3.94
N GLN A 67 -12.40 -12.94 4.76
CA GLN A 67 -12.36 -14.25 5.43
C GLN A 67 -13.58 -14.51 6.32
N GLN A 68 -14.09 -13.49 7.03
CA GLN A 68 -15.28 -13.65 7.87
C GLN A 68 -16.58 -13.80 7.07
N GLN A 69 -16.69 -13.17 5.90
CA GLN A 69 -17.87 -13.35 5.04
C GLN A 69 -17.96 -14.78 4.51
N ASP A 70 -16.81 -15.37 4.20
CA ASP A 70 -16.72 -16.75 3.72
C ASP A 70 -16.75 -17.78 4.87
N ALA A 71 -16.78 -17.33 6.13
CA ALA A 71 -16.75 -18.22 7.28
C ALA A 71 -18.10 -18.95 7.45
N PRO A 72 -18.08 -20.26 7.71
CA PRO A 72 -19.30 -21.00 8.02
C PRO A 72 -19.94 -20.46 9.30
N VAL A 73 -21.26 -20.28 9.28
CA VAL A 73 -22.03 -19.86 10.46
C VAL A 73 -21.90 -20.94 11.55
N PRO A 74 -21.48 -20.59 12.79
CA PRO A 74 -21.42 -21.55 13.88
C PRO A 74 -22.79 -22.14 14.15
N GLN A 75 -22.93 -23.46 14.04
CA GLN A 75 -24.14 -24.17 14.44
C GLN A 75 -24.07 -24.33 15.97
N ILE A 76 -24.86 -23.55 16.71
CA ILE A 76 -25.06 -23.76 18.14
C ILE A 76 -26.14 -24.83 18.33
N ASN A 77 -25.75 -26.00 18.83
CA ASN A 77 -26.65 -27.10 19.15
C ASN A 77 -26.93 -27.19 20.66
#